data_AF-A0A6I7NME2-F1
#
_entry.id   AF-A0A6I7NME2-F1
#
_cell.length_a   1.000
_cell.length_b   1.000
_cell.length_c   1.000
_cell.angle_alpha   90.00
_cell.angle_beta   90.00
_cell.angle_gamma   90.00
#
_symmetry.space_group_name_H-M   'P 1'
#
loop_
_entity.id
_entity.type
_entity.pdbx_description
1 polymer ?
#
loop_
_entity_poly.entity_id
_entity_poly.type
_entity_poly.pdbx_seq_one_letter_code
_entity_poly.pdbx_strand_id
1 'polypeptide(L)'
;MKKTIYVPMLLAATLLLAACSSGPSESDIQALLESEINKMSAAMGELGGDEMSDMLKVDIHSVKIHSCEEERTDVYLCDVEIDATSPLGGRSTERSMIMLAKSDDGWIQAQ
;
A
#
# COMPACT_ATOMS: atom_id res chain seq x y z
N MET A 1 45.07 25.89 34.56
CA MET A 1 44.62 24.56 35.04
C MET A 1 43.28 24.28 34.37
N LYS A 2 43.22 23.26 33.51
CA LYS A 2 42.03 22.89 32.70
C LYS A 2 41.14 21.96 33.54
N LYS A 3 39.86 22.29 33.71
CA LYS A 3 38.85 21.41 34.33
C LYS A 3 37.66 21.23 33.39
N THR A 4 37.76 20.16 32.60
CA THR A 4 36.72 19.16 32.28
C THR A 4 35.25 19.60 32.27
N ILE A 5 34.76 19.78 31.04
CA ILE A 5 33.55 19.21 30.41
C ILE A 5 32.68 18.34 31.34
N TYR A 6 31.39 18.67 31.46
CA TYR A 6 30.29 17.72 31.59
C TYR A 6 29.05 18.25 30.86
N VAL A 7 28.75 17.62 29.72
CA VAL A 7 27.48 17.72 28.98
C VAL A 7 26.54 16.67 29.57
N PRO A 8 25.39 17.03 30.17
CA PRO A 8 24.34 16.06 30.37
C PRO A 8 23.51 16.01 29.09
N MET A 9 23.87 15.03 28.27
CA MET A 9 23.05 14.42 27.24
C MET A 9 21.74 13.94 27.89
N LEU A 10 20.59 14.50 27.52
CA LEU A 10 19.28 13.88 27.73
C LEU A 10 18.19 14.66 26.97
N LEU A 11 17.71 14.11 25.86
CA LEU A 11 16.28 13.90 25.63
C LEU A 11 16.11 12.99 24.40
N ALA A 12 16.07 11.69 24.68
CA ALA A 12 15.55 10.70 23.76
C ALA A 12 14.02 10.87 23.73
N ALA A 13 13.49 11.25 22.57
CA ALA A 13 12.06 11.13 22.26
C ALA A 13 11.91 10.81 20.77
N THR A 14 12.52 9.72 20.32
CA THR A 14 12.05 9.06 19.11
C THR A 14 10.78 8.31 19.49
N LEU A 15 9.64 9.00 19.41
CA LEU A 15 8.33 8.35 19.26
C LEU A 15 8.34 7.64 17.90
N LEU A 16 9.04 6.50 17.83
CA LEU A 16 8.76 5.49 16.84
C LEU A 16 7.43 4.90 17.28
N LEU A 17 6.31 5.49 16.82
CA LEU A 17 5.08 4.74 16.70
C LEU A 17 5.41 3.61 15.73
N ALA A 18 5.85 2.48 16.26
CA ALA A 18 5.80 1.24 15.53
C ALA A 18 4.33 1.05 15.21
N ALA A 19 3.95 1.44 13.99
CA ALA A 19 2.76 0.92 13.34
C ALA A 19 2.78 -0.59 13.58
N CYS A 20 1.69 -1.14 14.10
CA CYS A 20 1.54 -2.55 14.43
C CYS A 20 2.14 -3.39 13.30
N SER A 21 3.21 -4.12 13.61
CA SER A 21 3.97 -4.98 12.69
C SER A 21 3.18 -6.19 12.18
N SER A 22 1.85 -6.20 12.30
CA SER A 22 0.96 -7.28 11.87
C SER A 22 0.18 -6.96 10.59
N GLY A 23 0.01 -5.67 10.25
CA GLY A 23 -0.69 -5.24 9.04
C GLY A 23 0.13 -5.41 7.75
N PRO A 24 -0.49 -5.23 6.57
CA PRO A 24 0.20 -5.32 5.29
C PRO A 24 1.25 -4.22 5.14
N SER A 25 2.33 -4.54 4.40
CA SER A 25 3.29 -3.53 3.95
C SER A 25 2.79 -2.80 2.69
N GLU A 26 3.36 -1.64 2.39
CA GLU A 26 3.07 -0.92 1.13
C GLU A 26 3.31 -1.80 -0.10
N SER A 27 4.38 -2.61 -0.08
CA SER A 27 4.67 -3.58 -1.15
C SER A 27 3.64 -4.70 -1.25
N ASP A 28 3.06 -5.13 -0.13
CA ASP A 28 1.99 -6.14 -0.15
C ASP A 28 0.74 -5.59 -0.84
N ILE A 29 0.37 -4.35 -0.52
CA ILE A 29 -0.79 -3.68 -1.11
C ILE A 29 -0.55 -3.42 -2.59
N GLN A 30 0.64 -2.94 -2.97
CA GLN A 30 1.00 -2.74 -4.36
C GLN A 30 0.90 -4.05 -5.15
N ALA A 31 1.49 -5.14 -4.64
CA ALA A 31 1.46 -6.44 -5.31
C ALA A 31 0.03 -6.99 -5.45
N LEU A 32 -0.82 -6.81 -4.43
CA LEU A 32 -2.24 -7.16 -4.50
C LEU A 32 -2.94 -6.40 -5.64
N LEU A 33 -2.81 -5.07 -5.65
CA LEU A 33 -3.45 -4.21 -6.65
C LEU A 33 -2.96 -4.53 -8.07
N GLU A 34 -1.66 -4.70 -8.26
CA GLU A 34 -1.07 -5.10 -9.54
C GLU A 34 -1.61 -6.47 -10.00
N SER A 35 -1.73 -7.44 -9.08
CA SER A 35 -2.33 -8.74 -9.38
C SER A 35 -3.80 -8.60 -9.83
N GLU A 36 -4.59 -7.75 -9.18
CA GLU A 36 -5.99 -7.51 -9.55
C GLU A 36 -6.13 -6.84 -10.92
N ILE A 37 -5.32 -5.81 -11.18
CA ILE A 37 -5.23 -5.15 -12.49
C ILE A 37 -4.87 -6.16 -13.57
N ASN A 38 -3.85 -6.99 -13.34
CA ASN A 38 -3.42 -8.00 -14.29
C ASN A 38 -4.51 -9.06 -14.57
N LYS A 39 -5.22 -9.51 -13.53
CA LYS A 39 -6.35 -10.45 -13.68
C LYS A 39 -7.47 -9.83 -14.51
N MET A 40 -7.82 -8.56 -14.23
CA MET A 40 -8.86 -7.85 -14.96
C MET A 40 -8.46 -7.59 -16.42
N SER A 41 -7.22 -7.15 -16.65
CA SER A 41 -6.65 -6.92 -17.97
C SER A 41 -6.65 -8.21 -18.80
N ALA A 42 -6.22 -9.34 -18.22
CA ALA A 42 -6.22 -10.63 -18.88
C ALA A 42 -7.64 -11.09 -19.26
N ALA A 43 -8.59 -11.01 -18.32
CA ALA A 43 -9.98 -11.37 -18.58
C ALA A 43 -10.59 -10.52 -19.71
N MET A 44 -10.23 -9.25 -19.79
CA MET A 44 -10.71 -8.36 -20.85
C MET A 44 -10.01 -8.60 -22.18
N GLY A 45 -8.73 -8.99 -22.17
CA GLY A 45 -8.01 -9.46 -23.35
C GLY A 45 -8.64 -10.71 -23.97
N GLU A 46 -9.07 -11.67 -23.14
CA GLU A 46 -9.77 -12.87 -23.61
C GLU A 46 -11.12 -12.56 -24.27
N LEU A 47 -11.80 -11.49 -23.84
CA LEU A 47 -13.13 -11.11 -24.35
C LEU A 47 -13.07 -10.15 -25.55
N GLY A 48 -12.14 -9.21 -25.53
CA GLY A 48 -12.11 -8.05 -26.44
C GLY A 48 -10.79 -7.85 -27.18
N GLY A 49 -9.80 -8.73 -26.99
CA GLY A 49 -8.46 -8.62 -27.57
C GLY A 49 -7.56 -7.61 -26.86
N ASP A 50 -6.32 -7.52 -27.34
CA ASP A 50 -5.24 -6.74 -26.71
C ASP A 50 -5.58 -5.25 -26.58
N GLU A 51 -6.33 -4.67 -27.53
CA GLU A 51 -6.76 -3.26 -27.48
C GLU A 51 -7.61 -2.97 -26.24
N MET A 52 -8.56 -3.87 -25.91
CA MET A 52 -9.42 -3.71 -24.73
C MET A 52 -8.64 -3.95 -23.43
N SER A 53 -7.69 -4.88 -23.45
CA SER A 53 -6.77 -5.12 -22.34
C SER A 53 -5.90 -3.88 -22.06
N ASP A 54 -5.36 -3.25 -23.10
CA ASP A 54 -4.49 -2.08 -22.98
C ASP A 54 -5.21 -0.87 -22.40
N MET A 55 -6.52 -0.73 -22.60
CA MET A 55 -7.33 0.33 -21.97
C MET A 55 -7.42 0.22 -20.44
N LEU A 56 -7.09 -0.95 -19.87
CA LEU A 56 -7.19 -1.24 -18.43
C LEU A 56 -5.83 -1.40 -17.75
N LYS A 57 -4.72 -1.30 -18.50
CA LYS A 57 -3.37 -1.33 -17.93
C LYS A 57 -3.13 -0.09 -17.09
N VAL A 58 -3.25 -0.24 -15.78
CA VAL A 58 -2.92 0.81 -14.81
C VAL A 58 -1.52 0.57 -14.28
N ASP A 59 -0.64 1.56 -14.43
CA ASP A 59 0.72 1.53 -13.90
C ASP A 59 0.74 2.15 -12.50
N ILE A 60 1.00 1.36 -11.46
CA ILE A 60 1.13 1.85 -10.08
C ILE A 60 2.57 2.30 -9.84
N HIS A 61 2.76 3.57 -9.45
CA HIS A 61 4.07 4.15 -9.17
C HIS A 61 4.45 4.01 -7.70
N SER A 62 3.48 4.20 -6.81
CA SER A 62 3.69 4.07 -5.37
C SER A 62 2.38 3.85 -4.62
N VAL A 63 2.47 3.12 -3.51
CA VAL A 63 1.43 3.02 -2.49
C VAL A 63 1.99 3.56 -1.18
N LYS A 64 1.21 4.39 -0.49
CA LYS A 64 1.55 4.93 0.82
C LYS A 64 0.47 4.60 1.84
N ILE A 65 0.84 4.03 2.97
CA ILE A 65 -0.09 3.75 4.07
C ILE A 65 -0.10 4.94 5.03
N HIS A 66 -1.28 5.55 5.23
CA HIS A 66 -1.47 6.61 6.22
C HIS A 66 -1.86 6.07 7.59
N SER A 67 -2.73 5.08 7.61
CA SER A 67 -3.10 4.30 8.79
C SER A 67 -3.51 2.90 8.35
N CYS A 68 -3.38 1.93 9.25
CA CYS A 68 -3.99 0.63 9.04
C CYS A 68 -4.37 0.01 10.38
N GLU A 69 -5.67 -0.24 10.55
CA GLU A 69 -6.26 -0.69 11.80
C GLU A 69 -6.79 -2.12 11.64
N GLU A 70 -6.53 -2.98 12.63
CA GLU A 70 -7.07 -4.33 12.63
C GLU A 70 -8.53 -4.29 13.09
N GLU A 71 -9.47 -4.58 12.18
CA GLU A 71 -10.91 -4.55 12.44
C GLU A 71 -11.40 -5.86 13.08
N ARG A 72 -10.78 -6.96 12.67
CA ARG A 72 -11.04 -8.33 13.13
C ARG A 72 -9.78 -9.16 12.91
N THR A 73 -9.68 -10.33 13.53
CA THR A 73 -8.47 -11.18 13.45
C THR A 73 -8.01 -11.34 12.00
N ASP A 74 -6.77 -10.90 11.74
CA ASP A 74 -6.12 -10.97 10.44
C ASP A 74 -6.80 -10.16 9.31
N VAL A 75 -7.66 -9.19 9.66
CA VAL A 75 -8.30 -8.28 8.71
C VAL A 75 -8.09 -6.84 9.11
N TYR A 76 -7.62 -6.05 8.16
CA TYR A 76 -7.15 -4.70 8.38
C TYR A 76 -7.85 -3.71 7.45
N LEU A 77 -8.27 -2.58 7.99
CA LEU A 77 -8.76 -1.44 7.23
C LEU A 77 -7.63 -0.41 7.11
N CYS A 78 -7.05 -0.29 5.91
CA CYS A 78 -5.96 0.63 5.63
C CYS A 78 -6.46 1.88 4.89
N ASP A 79 -6.02 3.04 5.33
CA ASP A 79 -6.09 4.30 4.59
C ASP A 79 -4.84 4.42 3.71
N VAL A 80 -5.02 4.30 2.41
CA VAL A 80 -3.93 4.26 1.43
C VAL A 80 -4.03 5.39 0.41
N GLU A 81 -2.88 5.94 0.07
CA GLU A 81 -2.70 6.86 -1.05
C GLU A 81 -1.97 6.13 -2.17
N ILE A 82 -2.54 6.14 -3.37
CA ILE A 82 -2.05 5.41 -4.54
C ILE A 82 -1.75 6.43 -5.63
N ASP A 83 -0.51 6.43 -6.12
CA ASP A 83 -0.10 7.17 -7.31
C ASP A 83 -0.05 6.19 -8.48
N ALA A 84 -0.90 6.42 -9.47
CA ALA A 84 -1.04 5.52 -10.61
C ALA A 84 -1.28 6.29 -11.90
N THR A 85 -0.97 5.66 -13.03
CA THR A 85 -1.28 6.15 -14.37
C THR A 85 -2.26 5.24 -15.05
N SER A 86 -3.42 5.78 -15.42
CA SER A 86 -4.38 5.09 -16.26
C SER A 86 -4.26 5.56 -17.73
N PRO A 87 -4.54 4.69 -18.72
CA PRO A 87 -4.45 5.05 -20.13
C PRO A 87 -5.46 6.15 -20.52
N LEU A 88 -6.62 6.17 -19.85
CA LEU A 88 -7.73 7.08 -20.15
C LEU A 88 -7.69 8.38 -19.33
N GLY A 89 -7.13 8.34 -18.11
CA GLY A 89 -7.14 9.45 -17.16
C GLY A 89 -5.78 10.10 -16.93
N GLY A 90 -4.69 9.51 -17.44
CA GLY A 90 -3.33 9.96 -17.14
C GLY A 90 -2.92 9.61 -15.71
N ARG A 91 -1.90 10.32 -15.19
CA ARG A 91 -1.38 10.12 -13.83
C ARG A 91 -2.21 10.87 -12.80
N SER A 92 -2.62 10.17 -11.75
CA SER A 92 -3.33 10.73 -10.61
C SER A 92 -2.82 10.14 -9.30
N THR A 93 -3.08 10.85 -8.21
CA THR A 93 -2.88 10.36 -6.85
C THR A 93 -4.23 10.35 -6.15
N GLU A 94 -4.64 9.19 -5.64
CA GLU A 94 -5.94 8.98 -5.04
C GLU A 94 -5.81 8.34 -3.67
N ARG A 95 -6.58 8.83 -2.71
CA ARG A 95 -6.61 8.31 -1.34
C ARG A 95 -7.91 7.56 -1.10
N SER A 96 -7.81 6.34 -0.59
CA SER A 96 -8.95 5.45 -0.39
C SER A 96 -8.78 4.56 0.83
N MET A 97 -9.90 4.08 1.35
CA MET A 97 -9.92 3.06 2.39
C MET A 97 -10.03 1.69 1.74
N ILE A 98 -9.11 0.78 2.05
CA ILE A 98 -9.14 -0.60 1.56
C ILE A 98 -9.13 -1.57 2.74
N MET A 99 -9.99 -2.58 2.68
CA MET A 99 -10.00 -3.66 3.66
C MET A 99 -9.22 -4.84 3.10
N LEU A 100 -8.25 -5.36 3.85
CA LEU A 100 -7.43 -6.49 3.46
C LEU A 100 -7.50 -7.59 4.50
N ALA A 101 -7.56 -8.85 4.05
CA ALA A 101 -7.41 -10.00 4.90
C ALA A 101 -6.08 -10.70 4.62
N LYS A 102 -5.41 -11.17 5.66
CA LYS A 102 -4.25 -12.05 5.55
C LYS A 102 -4.71 -13.45 5.15
N SER A 103 -3.97 -14.08 4.25
CA SER A 103 -4.19 -15.43 3.76
C SER A 103 -2.86 -16.20 3.72
N ASP A 104 -2.92 -17.51 3.50
CA ASP A 104 -1.72 -18.36 3.40
C ASP A 104 -0.80 -17.94 2.24
N ASP A 105 -1.38 -17.41 1.17
CA ASP A 105 -0.67 -16.99 -0.05
C ASP A 105 -0.36 -15.48 -0.09
N GLY A 106 -0.55 -14.76 1.02
CA GLY A 106 -0.31 -13.31 1.11
C GLY A 106 -1.57 -12.54 1.50
N TRP A 107 -1.85 -11.43 0.82
CA TRP A 107 -2.97 -10.54 1.14
C TRP A 107 -4.07 -10.61 0.08
N ILE A 108 -5.31 -10.48 0.51
CA ILE A 108 -6.48 -10.39 -0.38
C ILE A 108 -7.34 -9.19 0.00
N GLN A 109 -8.05 -8.61 -0.97
CA GLN A 109 -9.06 -7.60 -0.67
C GLN A 109 -10.24 -8.26 0.06
N ALA A 110 -10.56 -7.75 1.25
CA ALA A 110 -11.73 -8.12 2.01
C ALA A 110 -12.91 -7.20 1.68
N GLN A 111 -14.12 -7.72 1.84
CA GLN A 111 -15.38 -6.97 1.76
C GLN A 111 -15.91 -6.65 3.16
#